data_AF-A0A0C9XXU0-F1
#
_entry.id   AF-A0A0C9XXU0-F1
#
_cell.length_a   1.000
_cell.length_b   1.000
_cell.length_c   1.000
_cell.angle_alpha   90.00
_cell.angle_beta   90.00
_cell.angle_gamma   90.00
#
_symmetry.space_group_name_H-M   'P 1'
#
loop_
_entity.id
_entity.type
_entity.pdbx_description
1 polymer ?
#
loop_
_entity_poly.entity_id
_entity_poly.type
_entity_poly.pdbx_seq_one_letter_code
_entity_poly.pdbx_strand_id
1 'polypeptide(L)'
;MNVTSLEGLDRLLCYPTFLNITRSKDPSMAKYRFRNELGSVNCDISSRQSEIIPLPSKYSIERDGFRFLNEQASLADKIHTLADRNTSHTHKIEHDLQDIIADTRFLVDYKTKMPDDLKTLYSDEDVVKVLHALAEIGKSEVARRLRRDLSLWH
;
A
#
# COMPACT_ATOMS: atom_id res chain seq x y z
N MET A 1 4.23 5.12 -1.20
CA MET A 1 3.28 5.93 -1.98
C MET A 1 2.86 5.09 -3.19
N ASN A 2 1.63 4.56 -3.18
CA ASN A 2 1.11 3.69 -4.24
C ASN A 2 0.45 4.59 -5.31
N VAL A 3 1.19 4.89 -6.36
CA VAL A 3 0.73 5.71 -7.49
C VAL A 3 -0.06 4.82 -8.45
N THR A 4 -1.26 5.24 -8.80
CA THR A 4 -2.21 4.42 -9.59
C THR A 4 -2.36 4.87 -11.04
N SER A 5 -1.71 5.97 -11.43
CA SER A 5 -1.70 6.49 -12.81
C SER A 5 -0.29 6.74 -13.32
N LEU A 6 -0.05 6.41 -14.58
CA LEU A 6 1.21 6.68 -15.28
C LEU A 6 1.36 8.14 -15.74
N GLU A 7 0.26 8.91 -15.76
CA GLU A 7 0.29 10.34 -16.03
C GLU A 7 1.18 11.04 -14.99
N GLY A 8 2.36 11.50 -15.41
CA GLY A 8 3.34 12.16 -14.56
C GLY A 8 4.71 11.46 -14.47
N LEU A 9 4.84 10.21 -14.93
CA LEU A 9 6.17 9.56 -15.04
C LEU A 9 7.08 10.30 -16.03
N ASP A 10 6.51 10.92 -17.06
CA ASP A 10 7.24 11.77 -18.01
C ASP A 10 7.89 12.99 -17.33
N ARG A 11 7.37 13.45 -16.19
CA ARG A 11 7.99 14.53 -15.39
C ARG A 11 9.23 14.05 -14.61
N LEU A 12 9.34 12.75 -14.32
CA LEU A 12 10.54 12.15 -13.72
C LEU A 12 11.67 11.99 -14.75
N LEU A 13 11.33 11.90 -16.05
CA LEU A 13 12.29 11.77 -17.15
C LEU A 13 13.04 13.08 -17.47
N CYS A 14 12.68 14.20 -16.85
CA CYS A 14 13.33 15.50 -17.07
C CYS A 14 14.70 15.65 -16.38
N TYR A 15 15.17 14.65 -15.63
CA TYR A 15 16.51 14.64 -15.03
C TYR A 15 17.48 13.80 -15.87
N PRO A 16 18.77 14.22 -16.02
CA PRO A 16 19.76 13.46 -16.78
C PRO A 16 20.03 12.15 -16.03
N THR A 17 19.39 11.07 -16.49
CA THR A 17 19.34 9.81 -15.76
C THR A 17 19.76 8.69 -16.70
N PHE A 18 20.68 7.84 -16.26
CA PHE A 18 20.96 6.59 -16.97
C PHE A 18 19.75 5.67 -16.79
N LEU A 19 19.00 5.50 -17.88
CA LEU A 19 17.79 4.68 -17.91
C LEU A 19 18.19 3.20 -18.10
N ASN A 20 18.39 2.48 -16.99
CA ASN A 20 18.45 1.03 -17.05
C ASN A 20 17.02 0.46 -16.92
N ILE A 21 16.36 0.28 -18.07
CA ILE A 21 15.08 -0.42 -18.12
C ILE A 21 15.36 -1.93 -17.96
N THR A 22 15.26 -2.43 -16.74
CA THR A 22 15.22 -3.88 -16.52
C THR A 22 13.77 -4.33 -16.55
N ARG A 23 13.27 -4.70 -17.73
CA ARG A 23 11.98 -5.39 -17.82
C ARG A 23 12.08 -6.71 -17.04
N SER A 24 11.33 -6.76 -15.94
CA SER A 24 11.02 -7.98 -15.23
C SER A 24 10.51 -9.04 -16.22
N LYS A 25 10.94 -10.30 -16.06
CA LYS A 25 10.40 -11.43 -16.83
C LYS A 25 8.97 -11.79 -16.41
N ASP A 26 8.49 -11.21 -15.31
CA ASP A 26 7.14 -11.40 -14.80
C ASP A 26 6.14 -10.60 -15.67
N PRO A 27 5.21 -11.25 -16.38
CA PRO A 27 4.23 -10.58 -17.23
C PRO A 27 3.21 -9.73 -16.44
N SER A 28 3.17 -9.84 -15.11
CA SER A 28 2.22 -9.12 -14.25
C SER A 28 2.74 -7.77 -13.75
N MET A 29 4.06 -7.53 -13.80
CA MET A 29 4.68 -6.36 -13.20
C MET A 29 5.89 -5.89 -14.02
N ALA A 30 5.82 -4.65 -14.50
CA ALA A 30 6.94 -3.94 -15.10
C ALA A 30 7.73 -3.20 -14.01
N LYS A 31 9.06 -3.36 -14.01
CA LYS A 31 9.95 -2.67 -13.07
C LYS A 31 10.84 -1.70 -13.81
N TYR A 32 10.97 -0.49 -13.28
CA TYR A 32 11.78 0.58 -13.83
C TYR A 32 12.74 1.08 -12.74
N ARG A 33 14.00 1.27 -13.10
CA ARG A 33 15.00 1.85 -12.19
C ARG A 33 15.66 3.05 -12.85
N PHE A 34 15.51 4.19 -12.20
CA PHE A 34 16.13 5.46 -12.56
C PHE A 34 17.33 5.66 -11.63
N ARG A 35 18.52 5.94 -12.16
CA ARG A 35 19.73 6.19 -11.35
C ARG A 35 20.45 7.46 -11.80
N ASN A 36 20.79 8.31 -10.84
CA ASN A 36 21.66 9.47 -11.02
C ASN A 36 22.78 9.45 -9.95
N GLU A 37 23.58 10.52 -9.88
CA GLU A 37 24.67 10.66 -8.91
C GLU A 37 24.20 10.75 -7.45
N LEU A 38 22.95 11.13 -7.21
CA LEU A 38 22.35 11.29 -5.89
C LEU A 38 21.66 10.02 -5.38
N GLY A 39 21.41 9.03 -6.24
CA GLY A 39 20.81 7.77 -5.84
C GLY A 39 20.03 7.06 -6.95
N SER A 40 19.09 6.21 -6.54
CA SER A 40 18.22 5.50 -7.46
C SER A 40 16.75 5.51 -7.02
N VAL A 41 15.86 5.72 -7.98
CA VAL A 41 14.40 5.58 -7.82
C VAL A 41 13.98 4.27 -8.50
N ASN A 42 13.30 3.41 -7.75
CA ASN A 42 12.64 2.22 -8.31
C ASN A 42 11.15 2.53 -8.50
N CYS A 43 10.59 2.13 -9.63
CA CYS A 43 9.19 2.26 -9.96
C CYS A 43 8.69 0.90 -10.45
N ASP A 44 7.81 0.29 -9.66
CA ASP A 44 7.17 -0.98 -9.98
C ASP A 44 5.73 -0.67 -10.43
N ILE A 45 5.35 -1.16 -11.62
CA ILE A 45 4.06 -0.92 -12.27
C ILE A 45 3.41 -2.29 -12.51
N SER A 46 2.31 -2.57 -11.82
CA SER A 46 1.51 -3.77 -12.06
C SER A 46 0.75 -3.64 -13.39
N SER A 47 1.08 -4.45 -14.38
CA SER A 47 0.63 -4.32 -15.78
C SER A 47 -0.50 -5.25 -16.21
N ARG A 48 -0.91 -6.23 -15.38
CA ARG A 48 -2.00 -7.18 -15.74
C ARG A 48 -3.07 -7.44 -14.66
N GLN A 49 -2.99 -6.79 -13.49
CA GLN A 49 -3.93 -7.07 -12.39
C GLN A 49 -4.68 -5.85 -11.84
N SER A 50 -4.57 -4.67 -12.47
CA SER A 50 -5.45 -3.56 -12.12
C SER A 50 -6.93 -3.86 -12.40
N GLU A 51 -7.22 -4.86 -13.25
CA GLU A 51 -8.59 -5.35 -13.50
C GLU A 51 -9.08 -6.34 -12.43
N ILE A 52 -8.19 -6.97 -11.64
CA ILE A 52 -8.58 -7.94 -10.59
C ILE A 52 -9.05 -7.22 -9.32
N ILE A 53 -8.69 -5.95 -9.15
CA ILE A 53 -9.23 -5.11 -8.08
C ILE A 53 -9.87 -3.87 -8.74
N PRO A 54 -11.20 -3.82 -8.94
CA PRO A 54 -11.91 -2.63 -9.44
C PRO A 54 -12.02 -1.48 -8.41
N LEU A 55 -11.54 -1.69 -7.18
CA LEU A 55 -11.61 -0.73 -6.07
C LEU A 55 -10.63 0.45 -6.14
N PRO A 56 -9.41 0.37 -6.75
CA PRO A 56 -8.45 1.46 -6.80
C PRO A 56 -9.03 2.72 -7.41
N SER A 57 -9.80 2.63 -8.50
CA SER A 57 -10.36 3.81 -9.18
C SER A 57 -11.46 4.49 -8.36
N LYS A 58 -12.31 3.70 -7.68
CA LYS A 58 -13.39 4.21 -6.82
C LYS A 58 -12.85 4.92 -5.58
N TYR A 59 -11.75 4.42 -5.04
CA TYR A 59 -11.11 4.93 -3.83
C TYR A 59 -9.83 5.73 -4.13
N SER A 60 -9.71 6.22 -5.37
CA SER A 60 -8.63 7.10 -5.75
C SER A 60 -8.94 8.56 -5.44
N ILE A 61 -7.92 9.28 -5.00
CA ILE A 61 -7.92 10.74 -4.84
C ILE A 61 -6.87 11.35 -5.76
N GLU A 62 -7.17 12.53 -6.28
CA GLU A 62 -6.23 13.31 -7.10
C GLU A 62 -5.58 14.40 -6.24
N ARG A 63 -4.24 14.47 -6.25
CA ARG A 63 -3.46 15.54 -5.62
C ARG A 63 -2.33 15.91 -6.57
N ASP A 64 -2.16 17.21 -6.86
CA ASP A 64 -1.11 17.74 -7.74
C ASP A 64 -1.05 17.11 -9.14
N GLY A 65 -2.20 16.66 -9.66
CA GLY A 65 -2.33 15.97 -10.96
C GLY A 65 -1.89 14.51 -10.93
N PHE A 66 -1.70 13.92 -9.75
CA PHE A 66 -1.39 12.51 -9.57
C PHE A 66 -2.54 11.79 -8.86
N ARG A 67 -2.81 10.54 -9.25
CA ARG A 67 -3.85 9.71 -8.66
C ARG A 67 -3.27 8.73 -7.63
N PHE A 68 -3.76 8.84 -6.40
CA PHE A 68 -3.36 8.02 -5.26
C PHE A 68 -4.54 7.21 -4.73
N LEU A 69 -4.27 6.04 -4.15
CA LEU A 69 -5.25 5.41 -3.27
C LEU A 69 -5.50 6.31 -2.06
N ASN A 70 -6.76 6.43 -1.67
CA ASN A 70 -7.11 7.03 -0.40
C ASN A 70 -6.67 6.13 0.78
N GLU A 71 -6.73 6.67 1.98
CA GLU A 71 -6.20 6.04 3.18
C GLU A 71 -6.95 4.74 3.54
N GLN A 72 -8.23 4.60 3.16
CA GLN A 72 -9.01 3.37 3.38
C GLN A 72 -8.54 2.23 2.47
N ALA A 73 -8.42 2.50 1.17
CA ALA A 73 -7.95 1.50 0.20
C ALA A 73 -6.47 1.16 0.43
N SER A 74 -5.66 2.16 0.76
CA SER A 74 -4.27 1.98 1.17
C SER A 74 -4.14 1.06 2.39
N LEU A 75 -4.96 1.26 3.43
CA LEU A 75 -4.94 0.40 4.61
C LEU A 75 -5.34 -1.04 4.29
N ALA A 76 -6.41 -1.24 3.50
CA ALA A 76 -6.86 -2.57 3.11
C ALA A 76 -5.79 -3.35 2.32
N ASP A 77 -5.15 -2.69 1.35
CA ASP A 77 -4.04 -3.24 0.57
C ASP A 77 -2.84 -3.62 1.45
N LYS A 78 -2.48 -2.79 2.43
CA LYS A 78 -1.38 -3.05 3.36
C LYS A 78 -1.67 -4.19 4.33
N ILE A 79 -2.92 -4.33 4.80
CA ILE A 79 -3.32 -5.46 5.66
C ILE A 79 -3.10 -6.77 4.90
N HIS A 80 -3.62 -6.86 3.69
CA HIS A 80 -3.47 -8.05 2.85
C HIS A 80 -1.99 -8.33 2.53
N THR A 81 -1.26 -7.30 2.07
CA THR A 81 0.16 -7.41 1.71
C THR A 81 1.03 -7.85 2.88
N LEU A 82 0.79 -7.32 4.09
CA LEU A 82 1.55 -7.71 5.26
C LEU A 82 1.24 -9.15 5.68
N ALA A 83 -0.02 -9.57 5.58
CA ALA A 83 -0.42 -10.93 5.92
C ALA A 83 0.10 -12.00 4.94
N ASP A 84 0.24 -11.66 3.66
CA ASP A 84 0.80 -12.54 2.62
C ASP A 84 2.34 -12.62 2.67
N ARG A 85 3.02 -11.68 3.35
CA ARG A 85 4.47 -11.69 3.48
C ARG A 85 4.95 -12.83 4.38
N ASN A 86 5.66 -13.78 3.79
CA ASN A 86 6.46 -14.75 4.53
C ASN A 86 7.54 -14.04 5.37
N THR A 87 7.78 -14.56 6.58
CA THR A 87 8.60 -14.00 7.70
C THR A 87 10.06 -13.64 7.39
N SER A 88 10.53 -13.81 6.16
CA SER A 88 11.93 -13.63 5.76
C SER A 88 12.38 -12.18 5.55
N HIS A 89 11.49 -11.18 5.65
CA HIS A 89 11.81 -9.77 5.34
C HIS A 89 11.45 -8.79 6.48
N THR A 90 12.12 -8.93 7.62
CA THR A 90 11.85 -8.15 8.86
C THR A 90 11.86 -6.62 8.69
N HIS A 91 12.82 -6.03 7.97
CA HIS A 91 12.85 -4.57 7.73
C HIS A 91 11.66 -4.04 6.94
N LYS A 92 11.14 -4.87 6.04
CA LYS A 92 10.00 -4.55 5.18
C LYS A 92 8.69 -4.62 5.97
N ILE A 93 8.60 -5.57 6.91
CA ILE A 93 7.49 -5.70 7.86
C ILE A 93 7.39 -4.45 8.75
N GLU A 94 8.51 -3.91 9.24
CA GLU A 94 8.49 -2.71 10.09
C GLU A 94 7.92 -1.49 9.34
N HIS A 95 8.33 -1.26 8.10
CA HIS A 95 7.79 -0.17 7.28
C HIS A 95 6.29 -0.35 7.00
N ASP A 96 5.84 -1.55 6.63
CA ASP A 96 4.42 -1.81 6.41
C ASP A 96 3.60 -1.56 7.69
N LEU A 97 4.13 -1.95 8.86
CA LEU A 97 3.48 -1.70 10.16
C LEU A 97 3.38 -0.21 10.48
N GLN A 98 4.42 0.59 10.20
CA GLN A 98 4.35 2.05 10.38
C GLN A 98 3.28 2.67 9.48
N ASP A 99 3.19 2.21 8.24
CA ASP A 99 2.19 2.67 7.29
C ASP A 99 0.76 2.29 7.75
N ILE A 100 0.56 1.06 8.25
CA ILE A 100 -0.72 0.62 8.83
C ILE A 100 -1.09 1.48 10.05
N ILE A 101 -0.13 1.80 10.92
CA ILE A 101 -0.34 2.68 12.07
C ILE A 101 -0.78 4.08 11.61
N ALA A 102 -0.11 4.63 10.60
CA ALA A 102 -0.42 5.95 10.06
C ALA A 102 -1.83 6.00 9.46
N ASP A 103 -2.17 5.05 8.58
CA ASP A 103 -3.48 4.99 7.94
C ASP A 103 -4.59 4.74 8.98
N THR A 104 -4.36 3.90 9.99
CA THR A 104 -5.31 3.67 11.09
C THR A 104 -5.57 4.95 11.89
N ARG A 105 -4.52 5.73 12.21
CA ARG A 105 -4.66 7.01 12.92
C ARG A 105 -5.44 8.01 12.09
N PHE A 106 -5.16 8.10 10.79
CA PHE A 106 -5.92 8.94 9.89
C PHE A 106 -7.41 8.60 9.96
N LEU A 107 -7.77 7.31 9.86
CA LEU A 107 -9.17 6.92 9.93
C LEU A 107 -9.86 7.35 11.23
N VAL A 108 -9.13 7.27 12.35
CA VAL A 108 -9.62 7.71 13.67
C VAL A 108 -9.80 9.22 13.73
N ASP A 109 -8.77 9.98 13.35
CA ASP A 109 -8.76 11.44 13.48
C ASP A 109 -9.86 12.08 12.62
N TYR A 110 -10.11 11.51 11.45
CA TYR A 110 -11.16 11.96 10.53
C TYR A 110 -12.49 11.22 10.71
N LYS A 111 -12.61 10.32 11.69
CA LYS A 111 -13.82 9.52 11.99
C LYS A 111 -14.37 8.77 10.77
N THR A 112 -13.50 8.38 9.86
CA THR A 112 -13.84 7.61 8.67
C THR A 112 -13.78 6.12 8.95
N LYS A 113 -14.72 5.36 8.39
CA LYS A 113 -14.79 3.90 8.55
C LYS A 113 -14.22 3.19 7.32
N MET A 114 -13.85 1.92 7.48
CA MET A 114 -13.54 1.04 6.36
C MET A 114 -14.84 0.66 5.62
N PRO A 115 -14.98 1.00 4.32
CA PRO A 115 -16.10 0.57 3.48
C PRO A 115 -16.18 -0.96 3.36
N ASP A 116 -17.38 -1.52 3.30
CA ASP A 116 -17.59 -2.98 3.28
C ASP A 116 -16.99 -3.66 2.04
N ASP A 117 -17.01 -3.00 0.89
CA ASP A 117 -16.39 -3.52 -0.33
C ASP A 117 -14.85 -3.53 -0.27
N LEU A 118 -14.22 -2.66 0.54
CA LEU A 118 -12.78 -2.74 0.79
C LEU A 118 -12.41 -3.85 1.80
N LYS A 119 -13.36 -4.29 2.63
CA LYS A 119 -13.12 -5.42 3.54
C LYS A 119 -12.94 -6.74 2.79
N THR A 120 -13.47 -6.87 1.58
CA THR A 120 -13.28 -8.08 0.77
C THR A 120 -11.84 -8.26 0.28
N LEU A 121 -10.96 -7.28 0.50
CA LEU A 121 -9.55 -7.33 0.12
C LEU A 121 -8.68 -8.12 1.10
N TYR A 122 -9.18 -8.41 2.29
CA TYR A 122 -8.45 -9.15 3.30
C TYR A 122 -9.38 -10.12 4.04
N SER A 123 -8.81 -11.19 4.56
CA SER A 123 -9.52 -12.14 5.41
C SER A 123 -9.45 -11.74 6.88
N ASP A 124 -10.32 -12.32 7.71
CA ASP A 124 -10.22 -12.18 9.17
C ASP A 124 -8.87 -12.70 9.69
N GLU A 125 -8.31 -13.73 9.04
CA GLU A 125 -6.99 -14.27 9.37
C GLU A 125 -5.87 -13.26 9.10
N ASP A 126 -5.97 -12.51 7.99
CA ASP A 126 -5.02 -11.45 7.66
C ASP A 126 -5.03 -10.37 8.74
N VAL A 127 -6.22 -9.96 9.19
CA VAL A 127 -6.36 -9.01 10.29
C VAL A 127 -5.71 -9.55 11.56
N VAL A 128 -5.95 -10.81 11.92
CA VAL A 128 -5.34 -11.44 13.11
C VAL A 128 -3.81 -11.41 13.03
N LYS A 129 -3.22 -11.71 11.87
CA LYS A 129 -1.76 -11.64 11.67
C LYS A 129 -1.22 -10.22 11.90
N VAL A 130 -1.88 -9.21 11.33
CA VAL A 130 -1.49 -7.80 11.51
C VAL A 130 -1.62 -7.38 12.98
N LEU A 131 -2.70 -7.78 13.66
CA LEU A 131 -2.91 -7.47 15.08
C LEU A 131 -1.82 -8.09 15.97
N HIS A 132 -1.41 -9.33 15.68
CA HIS A 132 -0.30 -9.98 16.37
C HIS A 132 1.01 -9.23 16.15
N ALA A 133 1.34 -8.90 14.90
CA ALA A 133 2.55 -8.16 14.56
C ALA A 133 2.60 -6.78 15.26
N LEU A 134 1.47 -6.06 15.31
CA LEU A 134 1.35 -4.80 16.05
C LEU A 134 1.56 -4.98 17.57
N ALA A 135 1.06 -6.08 18.15
CA ALA A 135 1.24 -6.37 19.57
C ALA A 135 2.70 -6.68 19.90
N GLU A 136 3.39 -7.43 19.05
CA GLU A 136 4.81 -7.78 19.22
C GLU A 136 5.72 -6.54 19.27
N ILE A 137 5.40 -5.50 18.50
CA ILE A 137 6.15 -4.23 18.51
C ILE A 137 5.63 -3.21 19.55
N GLY A 138 4.81 -3.65 20.51
CA GLY A 138 4.30 -2.81 21.60
C GLY A 138 3.25 -1.78 21.18
N LYS A 139 2.57 -1.97 20.04
CA LYS A 139 1.51 -1.08 19.52
C LYS A 139 0.11 -1.60 19.83
N SER A 140 -0.08 -2.17 21.03
CA SER A 140 -1.34 -2.79 21.47
C SER A 140 -2.55 -1.85 21.45
N GLU A 141 -2.36 -0.54 21.65
CA GLU A 141 -3.43 0.46 21.50
C GLU A 141 -3.90 0.58 20.05
N VAL A 142 -2.97 0.61 19.09
CA VAL A 142 -3.30 0.65 17.67
C VAL A 142 -3.96 -0.65 17.25
N ALA A 143 -3.46 -1.80 17.71
CA ALA A 143 -4.08 -3.09 17.47
C ALA A 143 -5.53 -3.14 17.98
N ARG A 144 -5.79 -2.67 19.21
CA ARG A 144 -7.15 -2.65 19.76
C ARG A 144 -8.09 -1.73 18.95
N ARG A 145 -7.58 -0.60 18.48
CA ARG A 145 -8.35 0.35 17.66
C ARG A 145 -8.62 -0.20 16.26
N LEU A 146 -7.59 -0.71 15.59
CA LEU A 146 -7.73 -1.39 14.30
C LEU A 146 -8.76 -2.51 14.41
N ARG A 147 -8.66 -3.36 15.44
CA ARG A 147 -9.65 -4.39 15.71
C ARG A 147 -11.05 -3.81 15.82
N ARG A 148 -11.29 -2.79 16.66
CA ARG A 148 -12.62 -2.18 16.82
C ARG A 148 -13.16 -1.60 15.51
N ASP A 149 -12.32 -0.89 14.77
CA ASP A 149 -12.74 -0.14 13.58
C ASP A 149 -12.95 -1.09 12.37
N LEU A 150 -12.32 -2.27 12.39
CA LEU A 150 -12.58 -3.38 11.45
C LEU A 150 -13.71 -4.32 11.90
N SER A 151 -13.85 -4.59 13.21
CA SER A 151 -14.75 -5.60 13.80
C SER A 151 -16.16 -5.10 14.12
N LEU A 152 -16.52 -3.86 13.77
CA LEU A 152 -17.83 -3.30 14.10
C LEU A 152 -18.97 -3.71 13.15
N TRP A 153 -18.76 -4.64 12.22
CA TRP A 153 -19.75 -4.98 11.19
C TRP A 153 -19.63 -6.45 10.74
N HIS A 154 -20.03 -7.36 11.63
CA HIS A 154 -20.71 -8.61 11.26
C HIS A 154 -22.17 -8.48 11.68
#